data_AF-A0A7W5J6J2-F1
#
_entry.id   AF-A0A7W5J6J2-F1
#
_cell.length_a   1.000
_cell.length_b   1.000
_cell.length_c   1.000
_cell.angle_alpha   90.00
_cell.angle_beta   90.00
_cell.angle_gamma   90.00
#
_symmetry.space_group_name_H-M   'P 1'
#
loop_
_entity.id
_entity.type
_entity.pdbx_description
1 polymer ?
#
loop_
_entity_poly.entity_id
_entity_poly.type
_entity_poly.pdbx_seq_one_letter_code
_entity_poly.pdbx_strand_id
1 'polypeptide(L)'
;MNPAFFPYNDEGFSSFQAWCAEAMDSLSAMRHELERRHQLAGRSLEDVLLEHTPEGCIEAVECFAEDMKCVESDPSPSAFYRFQVYSRARLLMQAQIYQLELDRTES
;
A
#
# COMPACT_ATOMS: atom_id res chain seq x y z
N MET A 1 1.77 -23.92 -0.34
CA MET A 1 0.63 -23.09 0.08
C MET A 1 0.58 -21.91 -0.89
N ASN A 2 -0.57 -21.61 -1.50
CA ASN A 2 -0.68 -20.41 -2.33
C ASN A 2 -0.64 -19.20 -1.36
N PRO A 3 0.38 -18.32 -1.39
CA PRO A 3 0.52 -17.22 -0.43
C PRO A 3 -0.56 -16.13 -0.60
N ALA A 4 -1.55 -16.36 -1.45
CA ALA A 4 -2.57 -15.41 -1.84
C ALA A 4 -3.60 -15.11 -0.74
N PHE A 5 -3.88 -16.04 0.19
CA PHE A 5 -4.91 -15.83 1.23
C PHE A 5 -4.58 -16.56 2.53
N PHE A 6 -4.59 -15.83 3.65
CA PHE A 6 -4.38 -16.39 4.97
C PHE A 6 -5.70 -16.93 5.54
N PRO A 7 -5.67 -18.05 6.29
CA PRO A 7 -6.88 -18.64 6.85
C PRO A 7 -7.52 -17.75 7.90
N TYR A 8 -8.85 -17.81 8.04
CA TYR A 8 -9.57 -17.16 9.13
C TYR A 8 -9.41 -17.97 10.43
N ASN A 9 -8.33 -17.69 11.14
CA ASN A 9 -8.01 -18.17 12.48
C ASN A 9 -6.92 -17.27 13.08
N ASP A 10 -6.57 -17.47 14.36
CA ASP A 10 -5.60 -16.62 15.07
C ASP A 10 -4.21 -16.64 14.41
N GLU A 11 -3.76 -17.80 13.92
CA GLU A 11 -2.47 -17.96 13.22
C GLU A 11 -2.45 -17.18 11.90
N GLY A 12 -3.53 -17.27 11.12
CA GLY A 12 -3.68 -16.57 9.85
C GLY A 12 -3.83 -15.07 10.02
N PHE A 13 -4.54 -14.62 11.07
CA PHE A 13 -4.60 -13.21 11.44
C PHE A 13 -3.22 -12.67 11.82
N SER A 14 -2.48 -13.38 12.68
CA SER A 14 -1.13 -12.98 13.09
C SER A 14 -0.15 -12.95 11.92
N SER A 15 -0.21 -13.95 11.04
CA SER A 15 0.61 -14.01 9.83
C SER A 15 0.31 -12.87 8.86
N PHE A 16 -0.97 -12.55 8.69
CA PHE A 16 -1.40 -11.44 7.85
C PHE A 16 -0.96 -10.09 8.43
N GLN A 17 -1.05 -9.88 9.74
CA GLN A 17 -0.55 -8.67 10.39
C GLN A 17 0.96 -8.50 10.22
N ALA A 18 1.74 -9.58 10.39
CA ALA A 18 3.19 -9.55 10.16
C ALA A 18 3.53 -9.18 8.71
N TRP A 19 2.83 -9.77 7.74
CA TRP A 19 2.99 -9.43 6.33
C TRP A 19 2.66 -7.95 6.04
N CYS A 20 1.57 -7.43 6.60
CA CYS A 20 1.22 -6.01 6.46
C CYS A 20 2.30 -5.09 7.06
N ALA A 21 2.85 -5.44 8.24
CA ALA A 21 3.91 -4.66 8.87
C ALA A 21 5.16 -4.61 7.99
N GLU A 22 5.63 -5.76 7.50
CA GLU A 22 6.80 -5.84 6.62
C GLU A 22 6.61 -5.05 5.30
N ALA A 23 5.42 -5.13 4.71
CA ALA A 23 5.09 -4.38 3.51
C ALA A 23 5.07 -2.86 3.77
N MET A 24 4.49 -2.42 4.89
CA MET A 24 4.47 -1.00 5.26
C MET A 24 5.87 -0.47 5.57
N ASP A 25 6.73 -1.26 6.22
CA ASP A 25 8.13 -0.88 6.46
C ASP A 25 8.88 -0.67 5.14
N SER A 26 8.68 -1.57 4.18
CA SER A 26 9.26 -1.46 2.84
C SER A 26 8.76 -0.21 2.09
N LEU A 27 7.45 0.05 2.11
CA LEU A 27 6.86 1.24 1.49
C LEU A 27 7.35 2.54 2.15
N SER A 28 7.51 2.53 3.47
CA SER A 28 8.06 3.66 4.23
C SER A 28 9.49 3.97 3.80
N ALA A 29 10.33 2.94 3.63
CA ALA A 29 11.69 3.10 3.12
C ALA A 29 11.72 3.68 1.69
N MET A 30 10.88 3.17 0.79
CA MET A 30 10.76 3.70 -0.58
C MET A 30 10.33 5.17 -0.57
N ARG A 31 9.30 5.50 0.22
CA ARG A 31 8.80 6.86 0.37
C ARG A 31 9.88 7.81 0.89
N HIS A 32 10.61 7.45 1.95
CA HIS A 32 11.66 8.29 2.51
C HIS A 32 12.79 8.55 1.49
N GLU A 33 13.16 7.55 0.69
CA GLU A 33 14.16 7.73 -0.35
C GLU A 33 13.68 8.70 -1.43
N LEU A 34 12.42 8.58 -1.87
CA LEU A 34 11.81 9.50 -2.82
C LEU A 34 11.68 10.92 -2.26
N GLU A 35 11.19 11.09 -1.03
CA GLU A 35 11.11 12.38 -0.34
C GLU A 35 12.49 13.04 -0.30
N ARG A 36 13.53 12.29 0.07
CA ARG A 36 14.92 12.79 0.08
C ARG A 36 15.37 13.24 -1.31
N ARG A 37 15.13 12.46 -2.38
CA ARG A 37 15.50 12.81 -3.76
C ARG A 37 14.80 14.09 -4.23
N HIS A 38 13.49 14.20 -4.03
CA HIS A 38 12.74 15.38 -4.47
C HIS A 38 13.02 16.61 -3.62
N GLN A 39 13.24 16.46 -2.31
CA GLN A 39 13.65 17.57 -1.44
C GLN A 39 14.98 18.17 -1.90
N LEU A 40 15.94 17.35 -2.32
CA LEU A 40 17.20 17.83 -2.91
C LEU A 40 17.00 18.57 -4.24
N ALA A 41 15.95 18.22 -4.99
CA ALA A 41 15.52 18.92 -6.20
C ALA A 41 14.60 20.12 -5.93
N GLY A 42 14.31 20.44 -4.66
CA GLY A 42 13.46 21.57 -4.26
C GLY A 42 11.96 21.36 -4.52
N ARG A 43 11.49 20.11 -4.59
CA ARG A 43 10.08 19.75 -4.82
C ARG A 43 9.56 18.83 -3.72
N SER A 44 8.25 18.85 -3.48
CA SER A 44 7.60 17.88 -2.60
C SER A 44 7.34 16.57 -3.36
N LEU A 45 7.39 15.43 -2.66
CA LEU A 45 7.00 14.14 -3.25
C LEU A 45 5.51 14.15 -3.64
N GLU A 46 4.66 14.80 -2.84
CA GLU A 46 3.22 14.88 -3.10
C GLU A 46 2.90 15.53 -4.45
N ASP A 47 3.50 16.71 -4.73
CA ASP A 47 3.31 17.39 -6.02
C ASP A 47 3.80 16.53 -7.20
N VAL A 48 4.92 15.85 -7.00
CA VAL A 48 5.50 14.95 -8.00
C VAL A 48 4.55 13.79 -8.30
N LEU A 49 4.02 13.14 -7.27
CA LEU A 49 3.11 12.02 -7.47
C LEU A 49 1.80 12.49 -8.13
N LEU A 50 1.26 13.66 -7.78
CA LEU A 50 0.06 14.20 -8.42
C LEU A 50 0.28 14.52 -9.92
N GLU A 51 1.47 14.96 -10.30
CA GLU A 51 1.78 15.29 -11.70
C GLU A 51 2.06 14.07 -12.58
N HIS A 52 2.60 13.00 -12.00
CA HIS A 52 3.24 11.93 -12.77
C HIS A 52 2.64 10.55 -12.56
N THR A 53 1.85 10.35 -11.51
CA THR A 53 1.13 9.09 -11.31
C THR A 53 -0.01 9.00 -12.32
N PRO A 54 -0.26 7.83 -12.95
CA PRO A 54 -1.41 7.64 -13.82
C PRO A 54 -2.74 8.03 -13.15
N GLU A 55 -3.63 8.62 -13.93
CA GLU A 55 -4.95 9.08 -13.46
C GLU A 55 -5.73 7.94 -12.78
N GLY A 56 -6.34 8.24 -11.63
CA GLY A 56 -7.15 7.27 -10.87
C GLY A 56 -6.36 6.37 -9.92
N CYS A 57 -5.02 6.34 -9.99
CA CYS A 57 -4.22 5.47 -9.12
C CYS A 57 -4.16 5.96 -7.67
N ILE A 58 -4.03 7.28 -7.45
CA ILE A 58 -4.02 7.86 -6.10
C ILE A 58 -5.42 7.71 -5.47
N GLU A 59 -6.45 8.00 -6.26
CA GLU A 59 -7.86 7.84 -5.87
C GLU A 59 -8.19 6.37 -5.54
N ALA A 60 -7.61 5.41 -6.27
CA ALA A 60 -7.77 4.00 -5.95
C ALA A 60 -7.14 3.63 -4.60
N VAL A 61 -5.95 4.14 -4.27
CA VAL A 61 -5.30 3.94 -2.96
C VAL A 61 -6.17 4.48 -1.83
N GLU A 62 -6.78 5.66 -2.02
CA GLU A 62 -7.71 6.27 -1.06
C GLU A 62 -8.99 5.44 -0.94
N CYS A 63 -9.58 5.01 -2.06
CA CYS A 63 -10.78 4.18 -2.07
C CYS A 63 -10.58 2.87 -1.29
N PHE A 64 -9.45 2.19 -1.47
CA PHE A 64 -9.14 0.99 -0.68
C PHE A 64 -8.99 1.29 0.81
N ALA A 65 -8.41 2.44 1.17
CA ALA A 65 -8.27 2.83 2.57
C ALA A 65 -9.63 3.11 3.22
N GLU A 66 -10.56 3.76 2.51
CA GLU A 66 -11.93 3.97 3.00
C GLU A 66 -12.71 2.66 3.12
N ASP A 67 -12.63 1.79 2.10
CA ASP A 67 -13.30 0.48 2.12
C ASP A 67 -12.82 -0.40 3.28
N MET A 68 -11.54 -0.32 3.64
CA MET A 68 -10.98 -1.03 4.81
C MET A 68 -11.63 -0.58 6.13
N LYS A 69 -11.90 0.72 6.31
CA LYS A 69 -12.55 1.24 7.53
C LYS A 69 -13.96 0.66 7.73
N CYS A 70 -14.66 0.35 6.63
CA CYS A 70 -16.01 -0.23 6.69
C CYS A 70 -16.04 -1.68 7.18
N VAL A 71 -14.91 -2.40 7.15
CA VAL A 71 -14.84 -3.83 7.52
C VAL A 71 -13.94 -4.11 8.72
N GLU A 72 -13.18 -3.12 9.22
CA GLU A 72 -12.20 -3.29 10.29
C GLU A 72 -12.82 -3.75 11.63
N SER A 73 -14.06 -3.34 11.91
CA SER A 73 -14.75 -3.68 13.15
C SER A 73 -15.66 -4.92 13.06
N ASP A 74 -15.81 -5.52 11.88
CA ASP A 74 -16.66 -6.69 11.67
C ASP A 74 -15.84 -7.99 11.91
N PRO A 75 -16.18 -8.82 12.92
CA PRO A 75 -15.42 -10.02 13.24
C PRO A 75 -15.69 -11.19 12.28
N SER A 76 -16.56 -11.04 11.28
CA SER A 76 -16.94 -12.14 10.39
C SER A 76 -15.81 -12.62 9.47
N PRO A 77 -15.83 -13.89 9.03
CA PRO A 77 -14.87 -14.38 8.04
C PRO A 77 -14.88 -13.56 6.74
N SER A 78 -16.08 -13.10 6.31
CA SER A 78 -16.21 -12.28 5.11
C SER A 78 -15.50 -10.94 5.26
N ALA A 79 -15.64 -10.28 6.42
CA ALA A 79 -14.94 -9.04 6.70
C ALA A 79 -13.42 -9.23 6.72
N PHE A 80 -12.93 -10.30 7.36
CA PHE A 80 -11.51 -10.64 7.36
C PHE A 80 -10.94 -10.81 5.94
N TYR A 81 -11.63 -11.58 5.08
CA TYR A 81 -11.15 -11.76 3.70
C TYR A 81 -11.24 -10.48 2.86
N ARG A 82 -12.27 -9.65 3.06
CA ARG A 82 -12.33 -8.33 2.40
C ARG A 82 -11.20 -7.43 2.86
N PHE A 83 -10.94 -7.37 4.15
CA PHE A 83 -9.83 -6.60 4.72
C PHE A 83 -8.49 -7.05 4.12
N GLN A 84 -8.24 -8.37 4.03
CA GLN A 84 -7.05 -8.89 3.34
C GLN A 84 -6.94 -8.44 1.87
N VAL A 85 -8.04 -8.49 1.11
CA VAL A 85 -8.05 -8.07 -0.30
C VAL A 85 -7.70 -6.59 -0.42
N TYR A 86 -8.36 -5.73 0.34
CA TYR A 86 -8.14 -4.30 0.28
C TYR A 86 -6.74 -3.90 0.75
N SER A 87 -6.24 -4.48 1.84
CA SER A 87 -4.86 -4.24 2.28
C SER A 87 -3.85 -4.62 1.21
N ARG A 88 -4.02 -5.79 0.57
CA ARG A 88 -3.13 -6.22 -0.52
C ARG A 88 -3.20 -5.29 -1.72
N ALA A 89 -4.40 -4.97 -2.19
CA ALA A 89 -4.59 -4.07 -3.32
C ALA A 89 -3.94 -2.72 -3.07
N ARG A 90 -4.18 -2.13 -1.88
CA ARG A 90 -3.59 -0.86 -1.46
C ARG A 90 -2.07 -0.90 -1.43
N LEU A 91 -1.49 -1.88 -0.73
CA LEU A 91 -0.03 -1.98 -0.56
C LEU A 91 0.67 -2.21 -1.91
N LEU A 92 0.12 -3.05 -2.79
CA LEU A 92 0.67 -3.29 -4.12
C LEU A 92 0.58 -2.06 -5.02
N MET A 93 -0.55 -1.35 -5.00
CA MET A 93 -0.73 -0.11 -5.76
C MET A 93 0.29 0.96 -5.30
N GLN A 94 0.45 1.14 -3.99
CA GLN A 94 1.43 2.08 -3.44
C GLN A 94 2.87 1.70 -3.85
N ALA A 95 3.21 0.40 -3.80
CA ALA A 95 4.53 -0.08 -4.23
C ALA A 95 4.77 0.22 -5.71
N GLN A 96 3.76 0.00 -6.57
CA GLN A 96 3.86 0.30 -8.01
C GLN A 96 4.03 1.80 -8.27
N ILE A 97 3.28 2.66 -7.58
CA ILE A 97 3.42 4.12 -7.69
C ILE A 97 4.84 4.55 -7.32
N TYR A 98 5.36 4.08 -6.18
CA TYR A 98 6.72 4.44 -5.75
C TYR A 98 7.81 3.84 -6.65
N GLN A 99 7.62 2.62 -7.18
CA GLN A 99 8.57 2.01 -8.10
C GLN A 99 8.66 2.79 -9.42
N LEU A 100 7.51 3.19 -9.98
CA LEU A 100 7.46 4.00 -11.20
C LEU A 100 8.21 5.32 -11.02
N GLU A 101 8.07 5.95 -9.86
CA GLU A 101 8.80 7.18 -9.54
C GLU A 101 10.31 6.92 -9.35
N LEU A 102 10.70 5.84 -8.68
CA LEU A 102 12.10 5.46 -8.54
C LEU A 102 12.77 5.24 -9.91
N ASP A 103 12.14 4.43 -10.78
CA ASP A 103 12.63 4.13 -12.13
C ASP A 103 12.82 5.41 -12.97
N ARG A 104 11.94 6.39 -12.78
CA ARG A 104 12.01 7.68 -13.45
C ARG A 104 13.18 8.54 -12.98
N THR A 105 13.48 8.54 -11.68
CA THR A 105 14.61 9.31 -11.13
C THR A 105 15.99 8.71 -11.42
N GLU A 106 16.04 7.46 -11.88
CA GLU A 106 17.27 6.77 -12.26
C GLU A 106 17.60 6.86 -13.76
N SER A 107 16.66 7.41 -14.56
CA SER A 107 16.79 7.65 -16.01
C SER A 107 17.29 9.06 -16.32
#